data_AF-A0A117V4E3-F1
#
_entry.id   AF-A0A117V4E3-F1
#
_cell.length_a   1.000
_cell.length_b   1.000
_cell.length_c   1.000
_cell.angle_alpha   90.00
_cell.angle_beta   90.00
_cell.angle_gamma   90.00
#
_symmetry.space_group_name_H-M   'P 1'
#
loop_
_entity.id
_entity.type
_entity.pdbx_description
1 polymer ?
#
loop_
_entity_poly.entity_id
_entity_poly.type
_entity_poly.pdbx_seq_one_letter_code
_entity_poly.pdbx_strand_id
1 'polypeptide(L)'
;MCLRSVPRAARFGIGVFWGYFPGAPQKGDTPTRQYPMPLKDLEIKNAKPAERAYKLFDGGGMYLLVQPTGKKLWRMKYHHQGKERLLSFGAYPDISIAAAREKRSQAKLALADGIDLRDGGGLAHRDGHRWLR
;
A
#
# COMPACT_ATOMS: atom_id res chain seq x y z
N MET A 1 4.07 -72.70 -32.42
CA MET A 1 4.55 -73.34 -31.18
C MET A 1 5.76 -72.57 -30.64
N CYS A 2 5.92 -72.58 -29.31
CA CYS A 2 7.10 -72.18 -28.54
C CYS A 2 7.33 -70.66 -28.39
N LEU A 3 7.71 -70.11 -27.24
CA LEU A 3 7.71 -70.57 -25.85
C LEU A 3 8.04 -69.32 -25.02
N ARG A 4 7.32 -69.13 -23.92
CA ARG A 4 7.71 -68.48 -22.65
C ARG A 4 8.97 -67.60 -22.63
N SER A 5 8.82 -66.35 -22.20
CA SER A 5 9.79 -65.70 -21.29
C SER A 5 9.17 -64.54 -20.52
N VAL A 6 8.75 -64.87 -19.30
CA VAL A 6 8.78 -63.99 -18.11
C VAL A 6 9.79 -64.70 -17.19
N PRO A 7 10.66 -64.08 -16.35
CA PRO A 7 10.62 -62.73 -15.77
C PRO A 7 11.98 -61.97 -15.76
N ARG A 8 11.98 -60.67 -15.44
CA ARG A 8 13.00 -60.14 -14.53
C ARG A 8 12.43 -59.05 -13.64
N ALA A 9 12.43 -59.36 -12.35
CA ALA A 9 11.99 -58.53 -11.25
C ALA A 9 12.76 -57.19 -11.20
N ALA A 10 12.02 -56.08 -11.16
CA ALA A 10 12.54 -54.81 -10.68
C ALA A 10 12.21 -54.70 -9.18
N ARG A 11 13.19 -55.05 -8.35
CA ARG A 11 13.24 -54.64 -6.94
C ARG A 11 13.49 -53.13 -6.92
N PHE A 12 12.45 -52.33 -6.76
CA PHE A 12 12.60 -50.96 -6.26
C PHE A 12 12.37 -50.97 -4.76
N GLY A 13 13.48 -51.11 -4.02
CA GLY A 13 13.50 -50.76 -2.62
C GLY A 13 13.32 -49.25 -2.50
N ILE A 14 12.15 -48.83 -2.03
CA ILE A 14 11.91 -47.46 -1.57
C ILE A 14 11.48 -47.58 -0.11
N GLY A 15 12.46 -47.97 0.72
CA GLY A 15 12.40 -47.67 2.15
C GLY A 15 12.85 -46.23 2.32
N VAL A 16 11.90 -45.31 2.38
CA VAL A 16 12.12 -43.99 2.99
C VAL A 16 10.96 -43.78 3.95
N PHE A 17 11.21 -44.27 5.16
CA PHE A 17 10.81 -43.68 6.44
C PHE A 17 9.88 -42.47 6.25
N TRP A 18 8.60 -42.63 6.59
CA TRP A 18 7.71 -41.52 6.92
C TRP A 18 8.33 -40.81 8.12
N GLY A 19 9.31 -39.96 7.83
CA GLY A 19 9.93 -39.06 8.77
C GLY A 19 8.83 -38.15 9.27
N TYR A 20 8.51 -38.33 10.54
CA TYR A 20 8.04 -37.31 11.45
C TYR A 20 8.47 -35.92 10.93
N PHE A 21 7.55 -35.19 10.31
CA PHE A 21 7.76 -33.78 9.93
C PHE A 21 7.78 -32.99 11.24
N PRO A 22 8.96 -32.56 11.75
CA PRO A 22 9.02 -31.77 12.95
C PRO A 22 8.74 -30.33 12.55
N GLY A 23 7.61 -29.79 13.01
CA GLY A 23 7.32 -28.37 12.91
C GLY A 23 6.29 -28.02 11.86
N ALA A 24 5.03 -28.41 12.11
CA ALA A 24 3.95 -27.51 11.74
C ALA A 24 4.27 -26.14 12.38
N PRO A 25 4.25 -25.03 11.63
CA PRO A 25 4.55 -23.71 12.18
C PRO A 25 3.59 -23.47 13.34
N GLN A 26 4.17 -23.19 14.51
CA GLN A 26 3.40 -22.96 15.72
C GLN A 26 2.48 -21.77 15.45
N LYS A 27 1.23 -21.91 15.89
CA LYS A 27 0.13 -20.94 15.75
C LYS A 27 0.49 -19.66 16.54
N GLY A 28 1.43 -18.88 16.02
CA GLY A 28 2.11 -17.78 16.71
C GLY A 28 3.19 -17.08 15.85
N ASP A 29 3.73 -17.75 14.83
CA ASP A 29 4.78 -17.21 13.95
C ASP A 29 4.26 -16.67 12.60
N THR A 30 2.99 -16.27 12.52
CA THR A 30 2.57 -15.44 11.40
C THR A 30 3.31 -14.11 11.53
N PRO A 31 4.18 -13.68 10.58
CA PRO A 31 4.62 -12.30 10.55
C PRO A 31 3.31 -11.51 10.51
N THR A 32 3.06 -10.73 11.55
CA THR A 32 1.85 -9.91 11.66
C THR A 32 1.66 -9.26 10.31
N ARG A 33 0.62 -9.70 9.58
CA ARG A 33 0.22 -9.12 8.30
C ARG A 33 0.26 -7.63 8.57
N GLN A 34 1.23 -6.92 7.97
CA GLN A 34 1.59 -5.56 8.34
C GLN A 34 0.41 -4.65 8.01
N TYR A 35 -0.62 -4.68 8.85
CA TYR A 35 -1.60 -3.63 8.97
C TYR A 35 -0.81 -2.51 9.63
N PRO A 36 -0.53 -1.41 8.91
CA PRO A 36 0.17 -0.30 9.53
C PRO A 36 -0.67 0.12 10.73
N MET A 37 -0.06 0.03 11.91
CA MET A 37 -0.65 0.63 13.10
C MET A 37 -0.86 2.12 12.82
N PRO A 38 -1.92 2.74 13.36
CA PRO A 38 -2.11 4.18 13.20
C PRO A 38 -0.85 4.89 13.69
N LEU A 39 -0.30 5.78 12.85
CA LEU A 39 0.93 6.50 13.19
C LEU A 39 0.69 7.29 14.47
N LYS A 40 1.69 7.30 15.35
CA LYS A 40 1.72 8.17 16.53
C LYS A 40 2.55 9.41 16.23
N ASP A 41 2.20 10.53 16.84
CA ASP A 41 2.96 11.79 16.68
C ASP A 41 4.43 11.62 17.08
N LEU A 42 4.70 10.80 18.11
CA LEU A 42 6.05 10.44 18.53
C LEU A 42 6.85 9.71 17.45
N GLU A 43 6.23 8.79 16.71
CA GLU A 43 6.89 8.06 15.62
C GLU A 43 7.25 9.01 14.48
N ILE A 44 6.37 9.97 14.17
CA ILE A 44 6.59 10.99 13.15
C ILE A 44 7.72 11.94 13.56
N LYS A 45 7.77 12.35 14.83
CA LYS A 45 8.86 13.17 15.36
C LYS A 45 10.20 12.45 15.29
N ASN A 46 10.21 11.18 15.71
CA ASN A 46 11.39 10.32 15.69
C ASN A 46 11.80 9.87 14.28
N ALA A 47 10.93 10.02 13.28
CA ALA A 47 11.24 9.71 11.90
C ALA A 47 12.36 10.62 11.37
N LYS A 48 13.56 10.05 11.25
CA LYS A 48 14.75 10.71 10.70
C LYS A 48 14.79 10.57 9.18
N PRO A 49 15.34 11.57 8.45
CA PRO A 49 15.63 11.37 7.04
C PRO A 49 16.56 10.18 6.86
N ALA A 50 16.23 9.32 5.91
CA ALA A 50 17.09 8.22 5.47
C ALA A 50 17.75 8.60 4.14
N GLU A 51 18.68 7.78 3.66
CA GLU A 51 19.33 7.97 2.36
C GLU A 51 18.30 8.02 1.20
N ARG A 52 17.16 7.34 1.37
CA ARG A 52 16.07 7.28 0.38
C ARG A 52 14.76 7.75 1.01
N ALA A 53 13.91 8.35 0.17
CA ALA A 53 12.58 8.75 0.61
C ALA A 53 11.74 7.51 0.95
N TYR A 54 11.16 7.49 2.15
CA TYR A 54 10.32 6.40 2.62
C TYR A 54 8.93 6.88 3.02
N LYS A 55 7.98 5.94 3.04
CA LYS A 55 6.57 6.19 3.29
C LYS A 55 6.18 5.58 4.63
N LEU A 56 5.61 6.40 5.50
CA LEU A 56 4.99 5.94 6.75
C LEU A 56 3.48 5.96 6.55
N PHE A 57 2.83 4.81 6.62
CA PHE A 57 1.39 4.68 6.37
C PHE A 57 0.58 4.90 7.65
N ASP A 58 -0.45 5.75 7.61
CA ASP A 58 -1.40 5.97 8.75
C ASP A 58 -2.70 5.17 8.57
N GLY A 59 -2.85 4.52 7.41
CA GLY A 59 -4.07 3.81 7.03
C GLY A 59 -5.06 4.67 6.23
N GLY A 60 -5.97 4.00 5.54
CA GLY A 60 -6.95 4.64 4.66
C GLY A 60 -6.33 5.33 3.42
N GLY A 61 -5.18 4.86 2.96
CA GLY A 61 -4.47 5.39 1.79
C GLY A 61 -3.63 6.64 2.05
N MET A 62 -3.63 7.15 3.29
CA MET A 62 -2.79 8.28 3.73
C MET A 62 -1.42 7.78 4.20
N TYR A 63 -0.37 8.50 3.81
CA TYR A 63 0.99 8.27 4.24
C TYR A 63 1.78 9.58 4.38
N LEU A 64 2.74 9.57 5.29
CA LEU A 64 3.77 10.60 5.38
C LEU A 64 4.96 10.19 4.50
N LEU A 65 5.33 11.06 3.57
CA LEU A 65 6.56 10.93 2.80
C LEU A 65 7.68 11.66 3.54
N VAL A 66 8.66 10.93 4.05
CA VAL A 66 9.87 11.49 4.63
C VAL A 66 10.93 11.53 3.54
N GLN A 67 11.30 12.73 3.11
CA GLN A 67 12.35 12.95 2.11
C GLN A 67 13.74 12.87 2.76
N PRO A 68 14.78 12.50 1.99
CA PRO A 68 16.17 12.55 2.47
C PRO A 68 16.60 13.97 2.85
N THR A 69 15.94 14.98 2.29
CA THR A 69 16.12 16.40 2.64
C THR A 69 15.59 16.78 4.03
N GLY A 70 14.94 15.85 4.73
CA GLY A 70 14.29 16.09 6.03
C GLY A 70 12.87 16.63 5.93
N LYS A 71 12.38 16.94 4.73
CA LYS A 71 11.00 17.39 4.52
C LYS A 71 10.03 16.22 4.73
N LYS A 72 8.97 16.48 5.49
CA LYS A 72 7.91 15.52 5.82
C LYS A 72 6.62 16.01 5.17
N LEU A 73 6.07 15.23 4.24
CA LEU A 73 4.93 15.63 3.42
C LEU A 73 3.76 14.66 3.58
N TRP A 74 2.59 15.17 3.92
CA TRP A 74 1.36 14.39 4.01
C TRP A 74 0.75 14.20 2.63
N ARG A 75 0.59 12.93 2.23
CA ARG A 75 0.03 12.54 0.94
C ARG A 75 -0.99 11.42 1.09
N MET A 76 -1.98 11.39 0.22
CA MET A 76 -2.97 10.33 0.14
C MET A 76 -3.15 9.90 -1.31
N LYS A 77 -3.09 8.59 -1.54
CA LYS A 77 -3.42 7.99 -2.83
C LYS A 77 -4.87 7.52 -2.82
N TYR A 78 -5.63 7.92 -3.83
CA TYR A 78 -7.04 7.55 -3.99
C TYR A 78 -7.34 7.25 -5.45
N HIS A 79 -8.51 6.63 -5.69
CA HIS A 79 -9.03 6.38 -7.02
C HIS A 79 -10.32 7.16 -7.19
N HIS A 80 -10.42 7.89 -8.29
CA HIS A 80 -11.63 8.63 -8.65
C HIS A 80 -11.88 8.44 -10.14
N GLN A 81 -13.09 8.01 -10.50
CA GLN A 81 -13.50 7.76 -11.90
C GLN A 81 -12.53 6.86 -12.67
N GLY A 82 -12.06 5.78 -12.04
CA GLY A 82 -11.10 4.84 -12.65
C GLY A 82 -9.68 5.38 -12.83
N LYS A 83 -9.39 6.60 -12.37
CA LYS A 83 -8.05 7.21 -12.41
C LYS A 83 -7.42 7.23 -11.02
N GLU A 84 -6.17 6.81 -10.95
CA GLU A 84 -5.36 6.99 -9.75
C GLU A 84 -4.99 8.47 -9.60
N ARG A 85 -5.24 9.00 -8.41
CA ARG A 85 -4.94 10.39 -8.07
C ARG A 85 -4.17 10.46 -6.75
N LEU A 86 -3.38 11.51 -6.62
CA LEU A 86 -2.59 11.80 -5.44
C LEU A 86 -2.99 13.17 -4.89
N LEU A 87 -3.48 13.17 -3.65
CA LEU A 87 -3.78 14.38 -2.88
C LEU A 87 -2.60 14.68 -1.94
N SER A 88 -2.18 15.95 -1.87
CA SER A 88 -1.17 16.42 -0.92
C SER A 88 -1.84 17.35 0.08
N PHE A 89 -1.73 17.05 1.37
CA PHE A 89 -2.36 17.87 2.41
C PHE A 89 -1.46 19.04 2.85
N GLY A 90 -0.13 18.85 2.79
CA GLY A 90 0.88 19.85 3.15
C GLY A 90 2.09 19.23 3.85
N ALA A 91 2.93 20.05 4.47
CA ALA A 91 4.11 19.61 5.22
C ALA A 91 3.82 19.43 6.71
N TYR A 92 4.61 18.59 7.39
CA TYR A 92 4.73 18.56 8.84
C TYR A 92 5.89 19.47 9.25
N PRO A 93 5.78 20.29 10.31
CA PRO A 93 4.77 20.29 11.37
C PRO A 93 3.54 21.18 11.13
N ASP A 94 3.46 21.92 10.03
CA ASP A 94 2.34 22.84 9.74
C ASP A 94 0.97 22.14 9.86
N ILE A 95 0.93 20.87 9.48
CA ILE A 95 -0.24 20.01 9.63
C ILE A 95 0.11 18.87 10.58
N SER A 96 -0.55 18.88 11.74
CA SER A 96 -0.50 17.78 12.70
C SER A 96 -1.18 16.52 12.16
N ILE A 97 -0.88 15.37 12.75
CA ILE A 97 -1.52 14.11 12.36
C ILE A 97 -3.05 14.15 12.53
N ALA A 98 -3.54 14.83 13.57
CA ALA A 98 -4.97 15.00 13.81
C ALA A 98 -5.63 15.78 12.67
N ALA A 99 -5.04 16.93 12.30
CA ALA A 99 -5.51 17.73 11.17
C ALA A 99 -5.43 16.97 9.84
N ALA A 100 -4.38 16.15 9.64
CA ALA A 100 -4.26 15.31 8.46
C ALA A 100 -5.38 14.25 8.39
N ARG A 101 -5.74 13.62 9.53
CA ARG A 101 -6.86 12.66 9.62
C ARG A 101 -8.21 13.31 9.35
N GLU A 102 -8.41 14.54 9.81
CA GLU A 102 -9.62 15.32 9.55
C GLU A 102 -9.74 15.69 8.07
N LYS A 103 -8.67 16.22 7.46
CA LYS A 103 -8.60 16.48 6.02
C LYS A 103 -8.82 15.23 5.18
N ARG A 104 -8.34 14.07 5.64
CA ARG A 104 -8.62 12.77 4.99
C ARG A 104 -10.10 12.42 5.04
N SER A 105 -10.76 12.61 6.18
CA SER A 105 -12.21 12.35 6.31
C SER A 105 -13.00 13.29 5.40
N GLN A 106 -12.68 14.59 5.41
CA GLN A 106 -13.27 15.57 4.50
C GLN A 106 -13.02 15.19 3.04
N ALA A 107 -11.82 14.71 2.71
CA ALA A 107 -11.50 14.27 1.36
C ALA A 107 -12.31 13.05 0.93
N LYS A 108 -12.54 12.10 1.82
CA LYS A 108 -13.41 10.95 1.51
C LYS A 108 -14.86 11.36 1.28
N LEU A 109 -15.37 12.31 2.07
CA LEU A 109 -16.71 12.85 1.87
C LEU A 109 -16.82 13.57 0.52
N ALA A 110 -15.89 14.46 0.21
CA ALA A 110 -15.83 15.14 -1.09
C ALA A 110 -15.75 14.16 -2.28
N LEU A 111 -14.97 13.08 -2.14
CA LEU A 111 -14.89 12.03 -3.17
C LEU A 111 -16.19 11.22 -3.30
N ALA A 112 -16.94 11.03 -2.22
CA ALA A 112 -18.26 10.42 -2.27
C ALA A 112 -19.28 11.32 -2.99
N ASP A 113 -19.13 12.64 -2.85
CA ASP A 113 -19.91 13.65 -3.58
C ASP A 113 -19.42 13.87 -5.03
N GLY A 114 -18.35 13.18 -5.45
CA GLY A 114 -17.77 13.28 -6.80
C GLY A 114 -16.91 14.53 -7.04
N ILE A 115 -16.55 15.26 -5.97
CA ILE A 115 -15.70 16.45 -6.01
C ILE A 115 -14.23 16.02 -5.97
N ASP A 116 -13.46 16.34 -7.03
CA ASP A 116 -12.01 16.07 -7.06
C ASP A 116 -11.23 17.19 -6.34
N LEU A 117 -10.70 16.91 -5.15
CA LEU A 117 -9.93 17.87 -4.34
C LEU A 117 -8.54 18.19 -4.89
N ARG A 118 -8.05 17.45 -5.89
CA ARG A 118 -6.74 17.73 -6.50
C ARG A 118 -6.81 18.86 -7.53
N ASP A 119 -7.88 18.90 -8.30
CA ASP A 119 -8.14 19.97 -9.27
C ASP A 119 -8.70 21.18 -8.51
N GLY A 120 -7.84 21.88 -7.77
CA GLY A 120 -8.20 23.14 -7.14
C GLY A 120 -8.75 24.10 -8.19
N GLY A 121 -10.07 24.31 -8.18
CA GLY A 121 -10.74 25.31 -9.00
C GLY A 121 -10.62 25.08 -10.51
N GLY A 122 -11.06 23.93 -11.00
CA GLY A 122 -11.36 23.73 -12.41
C GLY A 122 -12.85 23.85 -12.70
N LEU A 123 -13.49 24.97 -12.35
CA LEU A 123 -14.66 25.39 -13.11
C LEU A 123 -14.15 25.54 -14.54
N ALA A 124 -14.29 24.46 -15.32
CA ALA A 124 -14.18 24.51 -16.75
C ALA A 124 -15.10 25.67 -17.18
N HIS A 125 -14.48 26.76 -17.60
CA HIS A 125 -15.12 27.86 -18.29
C HIS A 125 -15.91 27.24 -19.44
N ARG A 126 -17.22 27.09 -19.26
CA ARG A 126 -18.16 26.59 -20.26
C ARG A 126 -18.66 27.73 -21.13
N ASP A 127 -17.83 28.70 -21.49
CA ASP A 127 -18.24 29.80 -22.35
C ASP A 127 -17.04 30.28 -23.18
N GLY A 128 -17.27 30.88 -24.36
CA GLY A 128 -16.28 31.83 -24.87
C GLY A 128 -15.60 31.64 -26.23
N HIS A 129 -16.34 31.32 -27.29
CA HIS A 129 -16.15 31.85 -28.65
C HIS A 129 -14.85 31.57 -29.46
N ARG A 130 -15.06 30.85 -30.58
CA ARG A 130 -14.58 31.16 -31.94
C ARG A 130 -13.23 31.88 -32.05
N TRP A 131 -12.19 31.13 -32.38
CA TRP A 131 -11.08 31.62 -33.19
C TRP A 131 -11.15 30.97 -34.57
N LEU A 132 -11.86 31.60 -35.51
CA LEU A 132 -11.63 31.39 -36.94
C LEU A 132 -11.18 32.74 -37.50
N ARG A 133 -9.95 32.73 -38.01
CA ARG A 133 -9.31 33.80 -38.78
C ARG A 133 -9.62 33.58 -40.27
#